data_AF-A0AAE4P9Z7-F1
#
_entry.id   AF-A0AAE4P9Z7-F1
#
_cell.length_a   1.000
_cell.length_b   1.000
_cell.length_c   1.000
_cell.angle_alpha   90.00
_cell.angle_beta   90.00
_cell.angle_gamma   90.00
#
_symmetry.space_group_name_H-M   'P 1'
#
loop_
_entity.id
_entity.type
_entity.pdbx_description
1 polymer ?
#
loop_
_entity_poly.entity_id
_entity_poly.type
_entity_poly.pdbx_seq_one_letter_code
_entity_poly.pdbx_strand_id
1 'polypeptide(L)'
;MSFAHRTLLLSTLIIGGFVAESAKAEPPATITLNTTSQEGAACRLTFTAQGGLDQLVSETVLFDREGAVRLFTLFDFGATPEGGLRVRQFDVPDMACDDLGMVLINGLHACQVAGGGDCVEAPIFASRLDTVEVSQ
;
A
#
# COMPACT_ATOMS: atom_id res chain seq x y z
N MET A 1 -60.12 -59.62 6.61
CA MET A 1 -60.12 -58.55 7.64
C MET A 1 -58.68 -58.10 7.83
N SER A 2 -58.45 -56.79 8.00
CA SER A 2 -57.23 -56.17 8.58
C SER A 2 -55.97 -56.13 7.69
N PHE A 3 -55.18 -55.05 7.55
CA PHE A 3 -55.32 -53.60 7.75
C PHE A 3 -54.17 -52.97 6.91
N ALA A 4 -54.47 -52.05 5.99
CA ALA A 4 -53.45 -51.35 5.20
C ALA A 4 -52.86 -50.18 6.01
N HIS A 5 -51.57 -50.24 6.36
CA HIS A 5 -50.86 -49.11 6.97
C HIS A 5 -50.26 -48.24 5.87
N ARG A 6 -50.88 -47.07 5.63
CA ARG A 6 -50.28 -45.98 4.83
C ARG A 6 -49.31 -45.21 5.73
N THR A 7 -48.03 -45.52 5.63
CA THR A 7 -46.96 -44.74 6.25
C THR A 7 -46.79 -43.42 5.49
N LEU A 8 -47.18 -42.30 6.11
CA LEU A 8 -46.97 -40.96 5.57
C LEU A 8 -45.53 -40.52 5.91
N LEU A 9 -44.66 -40.43 4.90
CA LEU A 9 -43.30 -39.89 5.04
C LEU A 9 -43.37 -38.35 5.07
N LEU A 10 -43.05 -37.76 6.22
CA LEU A 10 -42.96 -36.32 6.41
C LEU A 10 -41.52 -35.86 6.12
N SER A 11 -41.24 -35.42 4.90
CA SER A 11 -39.93 -34.90 4.49
C SER A 11 -39.72 -33.48 5.00
N THR A 12 -38.94 -33.31 6.06
CA THR A 12 -38.53 -31.99 6.57
C THR A 12 -37.33 -31.50 5.74
N LEU A 13 -37.58 -30.51 4.88
CA LEU A 13 -36.53 -29.86 4.09
C LEU A 13 -35.78 -28.85 4.98
N ILE A 14 -34.59 -29.21 5.45
CA ILE A 14 -33.68 -28.30 6.16
C ILE A 14 -33.02 -27.42 5.11
N ILE A 15 -33.50 -26.18 4.97
CA ILE A 15 -32.86 -25.14 4.15
C ILE A 15 -31.64 -24.65 4.94
N GLY A 16 -30.48 -25.23 4.67
CA GLY A 16 -29.21 -24.76 5.21
C GLY A 16 -28.88 -23.40 4.61
N GLY A 17 -28.93 -22.34 5.43
CA GLY A 17 -28.47 -21.01 5.03
C GLY A 17 -26.95 -21.02 4.86
N PHE A 18 -26.48 -20.67 3.67
CA PHE A 18 -25.08 -20.34 3.44
C PHE A 18 -24.78 -19.02 4.14
N VAL A 19 -24.00 -19.06 5.21
CA VAL A 19 -23.38 -17.86 5.78
C VAL A 19 -22.18 -17.54 4.91
N ALA A 20 -22.26 -16.49 4.10
CA ALA A 20 -21.11 -15.96 3.38
C ALA A 20 -20.21 -15.23 4.38
N GLU A 21 -19.09 -15.85 4.75
CA GLU A 21 -18.03 -15.18 5.52
C GLU A 21 -17.51 -14.03 4.67
N SER A 22 -17.84 -12.79 5.04
CA SER A 22 -17.25 -11.62 4.40
C SER A 22 -15.78 -11.59 4.79
N ALA A 23 -14.90 -11.96 3.86
CA ALA A 23 -13.46 -11.79 4.02
C ALA A 23 -13.21 -10.32 4.36
N LYS A 24 -12.71 -10.07 5.57
CA LYS A 24 -12.35 -8.73 6.02
C LYS A 24 -11.16 -8.31 5.18
N ALA A 25 -11.34 -7.30 4.32
CA ALA A 25 -10.24 -6.72 3.55
C ALA A 25 -9.14 -6.27 4.53
N GLU A 26 -7.92 -6.74 4.31
CA GLU A 26 -6.78 -6.22 5.05
C GLU A 26 -6.55 -4.75 4.66
N PRO A 27 -6.15 -3.90 5.61
CA PRO A 27 -5.86 -2.51 5.30
C PRO A 27 -4.72 -2.41 4.27
N PRO A 28 -4.75 -1.42 3.36
CA PRO A 28 -3.72 -1.28 2.35
C PRO A 28 -2.35 -1.03 2.99
N ALA A 29 -1.30 -1.44 2.29
CA ALA A 29 0.08 -1.14 2.65
C ALA A 29 0.27 0.37 2.84
N THR A 30 1.14 0.75 3.77
CA THR A 30 1.42 2.16 4.08
C THR A 30 2.89 2.45 3.85
N ILE A 31 3.15 3.51 3.09
CA ILE A 31 4.48 4.05 2.80
C ILE A 31 4.54 5.46 3.36
N THR A 32 5.50 5.75 4.22
CA THR A 32 5.54 7.03 4.93
C THR A 32 6.91 7.67 4.82
N LEU A 33 6.98 8.89 4.28
CA LEU A 33 8.17 9.72 4.38
C LEU A 33 8.41 10.01 5.86
N ASN A 34 9.51 9.49 6.38
CA ASN A 34 9.81 9.50 7.80
C ASN A 34 10.75 10.65 8.15
N THR A 35 11.83 10.80 7.38
CA THR A 35 12.86 11.82 7.57
C THR A 35 13.50 12.22 6.24
N THR A 36 14.04 13.43 6.20
CA THR A 36 15.00 13.89 5.20
C THR A 36 16.32 14.22 5.89
N SER A 37 17.46 13.91 5.25
CA SER A 37 18.79 14.27 5.75
C SER A 37 19.68 14.74 4.61
N GLN A 38 20.45 15.80 4.86
CA GLN A 38 21.44 16.25 3.89
C GLN A 38 22.68 15.35 3.93
N GLU A 39 23.00 14.72 2.81
CA GLU A 39 24.12 13.79 2.65
C GLU A 39 25.08 14.33 1.58
N GLY A 40 26.00 15.22 1.98
CA GLY A 40 26.82 15.96 1.04
C GLY A 40 25.95 16.83 0.12
N ALA A 41 26.05 16.64 -1.19
CA ALA A 41 25.23 17.35 -2.18
C ALA A 41 23.85 16.70 -2.43
N ALA A 42 23.57 15.54 -1.83
CA ALA A 42 22.30 14.84 -2.01
C ALA A 42 21.34 15.10 -0.86
N CYS A 43 20.04 15.19 -1.17
CA CYS A 43 19.00 15.05 -0.17
C CYS A 43 18.58 13.58 -0.07
N ARG A 44 18.80 12.97 1.09
CA ARG A 44 18.35 11.60 1.37
C ARG A 44 16.93 11.63 1.93
N LEU A 45 16.01 10.95 1.25
CA LEU A 45 14.64 10.74 1.72
C LEU A 45 14.56 9.34 2.33
N THR A 46 14.15 9.26 3.59
CA THR A 46 13.96 7.98 4.29
C THR A 46 12.47 7.69 4.44
N PHE A 47 12.04 6.55 3.91
CA PHE A 47 10.67 6.06 4.02
C PHE A 47 10.59 4.83 4.91
N THR A 48 9.46 4.69 5.59
CA THR A 48 9.05 3.47 6.27
C THR A 48 7.89 2.83 5.55
N ALA A 49 7.94 1.52 5.35
CA ALA A 49 6.96 0.74 4.59
C ALA A 49 6.48 -0.49 5.38
N GLN A 50 5.17 -0.76 5.36
CA GLN A 50 4.54 -1.90 6.04
C GLN A 50 3.27 -2.35 5.31
N GLY A 51 2.80 -3.57 5.59
CA GLY A 51 1.53 -4.09 5.08
C GLY A 51 1.64 -5.11 3.95
N GLY A 52 2.78 -5.79 3.81
CA GLY A 52 2.85 -7.05 3.07
C GLY A 52 2.71 -6.93 1.55
N LEU A 53 3.71 -6.39 0.88
CA LEU A 53 3.80 -6.39 -0.59
C LEU A 53 5.01 -7.19 -1.04
N ASP A 54 4.86 -7.96 -2.12
CA ASP A 54 5.97 -8.66 -2.76
C ASP A 54 6.80 -7.70 -3.61
N GLN A 55 6.17 -6.66 -4.18
CA GLN A 55 6.84 -5.62 -4.95
C GLN A 55 6.08 -4.29 -4.86
N LEU A 56 6.83 -3.18 -4.79
CA LEU A 56 6.29 -1.83 -4.94
C LEU A 56 7.31 -0.91 -5.59
N VAL A 57 6.95 -0.33 -6.74
CA VAL A 57 7.69 0.73 -7.43
C VAL A 57 6.73 1.85 -7.76
N SER A 58 6.99 3.07 -7.28
CA SER A 58 6.14 4.24 -7.55
C SER A 58 6.75 5.18 -8.57
N GLU A 59 5.89 5.82 -9.36
CA GLU A 59 6.23 6.99 -10.16
C GLU A 59 6.17 8.23 -9.27
N THR A 60 7.31 8.87 -9.05
CA THR A 60 7.47 9.91 -8.04
C THR A 60 7.98 11.20 -8.66
N VAL A 61 7.34 12.31 -8.31
CA VAL A 61 7.75 13.65 -8.69
C VAL A 61 8.11 14.44 -7.44
N LEU A 62 9.28 15.07 -7.45
CA LEU A 62 9.73 15.95 -6.38
C LEU A 62 9.55 17.39 -6.82
N PHE A 63 8.97 18.20 -5.95
CA PHE A 63 8.78 19.62 -6.13
C PHE A 63 9.61 20.40 -5.11
N ASP A 64 10.12 21.55 -5.53
CA ASP A 64 10.69 22.50 -4.58
C ASP A 64 9.61 23.26 -3.80
N ARG A 65 10.04 24.12 -2.87
CA ARG A 65 9.13 24.94 -2.04
C ARG A 65 8.34 25.97 -2.83
N GLU A 66 8.81 26.35 -4.01
CA GLU A 66 8.13 27.24 -4.95
C GLU A 66 7.07 26.49 -5.79
N GLY A 67 7.01 25.16 -5.68
CA GLY A 67 6.08 24.31 -6.41
C GLY A 67 6.54 24.00 -7.84
N ALA A 68 7.82 24.20 -8.17
CA ALA A 68 8.38 23.79 -9.44
C ALA A 68 8.85 22.33 -9.39
N VAL A 69 8.65 21.62 -10.49
CA VAL A 69 9.11 20.23 -10.64
C VAL A 69 10.64 20.20 -10.68
N ARG A 70 11.24 19.46 -9.76
CA ARG A 70 12.69 19.26 -9.66
C ARG A 70 13.14 17.94 -10.25
N LEU A 71 12.39 16.87 -10.02
CA LEU A 71 12.75 15.54 -10.47
C LEU A 71 11.48 14.72 -10.74
N PHE A 72 11.49 13.96 -11.84
CA PHE A 72 10.58 12.85 -12.09
C PHE A 72 11.42 11.57 -12.06
N THR A 73 11.08 10.60 -11.22
CA THR A 73 11.85 9.37 -11.05
C THR A 73 10.97 8.20 -10.60
N LEU A 74 11.56 7.00 -10.54
CA LEU A 74 10.96 5.85 -9.90
C LEU A 74 11.59 5.63 -8.53
N PHE A 75 10.76 5.43 -7.51
CA PHE A 75 11.20 4.94 -6.19
C PHE A 75 10.82 3.47 -6.05
N ASP A 76 11.83 2.61 -6.01
CA ASP A 76 11.68 1.17 -5.79
C ASP A 76 11.73 0.87 -4.28
N PHE A 77 10.55 0.60 -3.71
CA PHE A 77 10.42 0.18 -2.32
C PHE A 77 10.63 -1.32 -2.13
N GLY A 78 10.59 -2.10 -3.23
CA GLY A 78 10.68 -3.55 -3.21
C GLY A 78 9.62 -4.21 -2.32
N ALA A 79 9.97 -5.38 -1.77
CA ALA A 79 9.09 -6.10 -0.86
C ALA A 79 8.97 -5.40 0.52
N THR A 80 7.76 -5.43 1.08
CA THR A 80 7.44 -4.94 2.43
C THR A 80 6.91 -6.10 3.28
N PRO A 81 7.31 -6.23 4.56
CA PRO A 81 6.86 -7.33 5.40
C PRO A 81 5.38 -7.16 5.83
N GLU A 82 4.64 -8.27 5.91
CA GLU A 82 3.24 -8.28 6.41
C GLU A 82 3.14 -7.81 7.88
N GLY A 83 4.09 -8.21 8.73
CA GLY A 83 4.04 -7.98 10.18
C GLY A 83 5.11 -7.03 10.74
N GLY A 84 5.73 -6.19 9.90
CA GLY A 84 6.85 -5.37 10.34
C GLY A 84 7.04 -4.09 9.55
N LEU A 85 8.13 -3.39 9.85
CA LEU A 85 8.51 -2.15 9.19
C LEU A 85 9.77 -2.39 8.34
N ARG A 86 9.74 -1.89 7.11
CA ARG A 86 10.92 -1.81 6.25
C ARG A 86 11.31 -0.35 6.08
N VAL A 87 12.60 -0.05 6.21
CA VAL A 87 13.16 1.27 5.87
C VAL A 87 13.72 1.23 4.45
N ARG A 88 13.44 2.27 3.67
CA ARG A 88 14.02 2.52 2.34
C ARG A 88 14.56 3.94 2.29
N GLN A 89 15.65 4.13 1.59
CA GLN A 89 16.30 5.42 1.43
C GLN A 89 16.55 5.68 -0.04
N PHE A 90 16.30 6.91 -0.46
CA PHE A 90 16.55 7.39 -1.81
C PHE A 90 17.37 8.67 -1.72
N ASP A 91 18.53 8.67 -2.37
CA ASP A 91 19.40 9.83 -2.45
C ASP A 91 19.08 10.60 -3.72
N VAL A 92 18.67 11.85 -3.56
CA VAL A 92 18.39 12.78 -4.66
C VAL A 92 19.62 13.67 -4.82
N PRO A 93 20.45 13.45 -5.86
CA PRO A 93 21.65 14.25 -6.05
C PRO A 93 21.31 15.70 -6.37
N ASP A 94 22.23 16.60 -6.03
CA ASP A 94 22.16 18.03 -6.36
C ASP A 94 20.86 18.73 -5.88
N MET A 95 20.37 18.31 -4.71
CA MET A 95 19.20 18.87 -4.04
C MET A 95 19.53 19.12 -2.57
N ALA A 96 19.30 20.35 -2.10
CA ALA A 96 19.28 20.62 -0.67
C ALA A 96 17.95 20.10 -0.09
N CYS A 97 17.98 19.42 1.05
CA CYS A 97 16.75 18.95 1.68
C CYS A 97 15.82 20.09 2.10
N ASP A 98 16.38 21.26 2.39
CA ASP A 98 15.59 22.45 2.69
C ASP A 98 14.84 22.97 1.47
N ASP A 99 15.24 22.63 0.25
CA ASP A 99 14.52 23.02 -0.98
C ASP A 99 13.32 22.11 -1.26
N LEU A 100 13.28 20.89 -0.70
CA LEU A 100 12.20 19.93 -0.96
C LEU A 100 10.89 20.42 -0.31
N GLY A 101 9.86 20.64 -1.13
CA GLY A 101 8.54 21.08 -0.69
C GLY A 101 7.50 19.96 -0.69
N MET A 102 7.51 19.10 -1.72
CA MET A 102 6.50 18.06 -1.87
C MET A 102 7.04 16.84 -2.63
N VAL A 103 6.54 15.67 -2.24
CA VAL A 103 6.67 14.39 -2.95
C VAL A 103 5.30 14.02 -3.49
N LEU A 104 5.13 14.04 -4.81
CA LEU A 104 3.93 13.57 -5.49
C LEU A 104 4.13 12.15 -5.99
N ILE A 105 3.17 11.27 -5.74
CA ILE A 105 3.12 9.92 -6.26
C ILE A 105 2.11 9.89 -7.41
N ASN A 106 2.60 10.02 -8.64
CA ASN A 106 1.73 10.05 -9.83
C ASN A 106 1.06 8.71 -10.11
N GLY A 107 1.67 7.62 -9.69
CA GLY A 107 1.20 6.28 -10.02
C GLY A 107 2.11 5.19 -9.48
N LEU A 108 1.72 3.96 -9.77
CA LEU A 108 2.50 2.77 -9.45
C LEU A 108 3.05 2.20 -10.75
N HIS A 109 4.37 2.16 -10.85
CA HIS A 109 5.04 1.48 -11.95
C HIS A 109 4.93 -0.05 -11.81
N ALA A 110 4.97 -0.54 -10.57
CA ALA A 110 4.70 -1.94 -10.22
C ALA A 110 4.14 -2.04 -8.80
N CYS A 111 3.17 -2.94 -8.59
CA CYS A 111 2.64 -3.24 -7.26
C CYS A 111 2.11 -4.67 -7.24
N GLN A 112 2.67 -5.51 -6.37
CA GLN A 112 2.27 -6.91 -6.21
C GLN A 112 2.00 -7.22 -4.73
N VAL A 113 0.85 -7.83 -4.46
CA VAL A 113 0.48 -8.35 -3.13
C VAL A 113 1.13 -9.70 -2.89
N ALA A 114 1.13 -10.15 -1.63
CA ALA A 114 1.61 -11.47 -1.26
C ALA A 114 0.99 -12.57 -2.13
N GLY A 115 1.85 -13.38 -2.76
CA GLY A 115 1.42 -14.44 -3.68
C GLY A 115 1.35 -14.02 -5.15
N GLY A 116 1.81 -12.81 -5.49
CA GLY A 116 2.11 -12.38 -6.86
C GLY A 116 0.93 -11.82 -7.66
N GLY A 117 -0.20 -11.52 -7.02
CA GLY A 117 -1.30 -10.79 -7.66
C GLY A 117 -1.01 -9.29 -7.75
N ASP A 118 -1.54 -8.62 -8.77
CA ASP A 118 -1.46 -7.15 -8.85
C ASP A 118 -2.27 -6.51 -7.72
N CYS A 119 -1.82 -5.34 -7.24
CA CYS A 119 -2.55 -4.57 -6.25
C CYS A 119 -3.91 -4.08 -6.82
N VAL A 120 -5.00 -4.42 -6.13
CA VAL A 120 -6.34 -3.90 -6.44
C VAL A 120 -6.53 -2.51 -5.82
N GLU A 121 -5.97 -2.29 -4.64
CA GLU A 121 -5.94 -1.01 -3.94
C GLU A 121 -4.50 -0.50 -3.88
N ALA A 122 -4.30 0.79 -4.17
CA ALA A 122 -2.99 1.41 -4.05
C ALA A 122 -2.58 1.50 -2.57
N PRO A 123 -1.27 1.42 -2.26
CA PRO A 123 -0.79 1.75 -0.93
C PRO A 123 -1.12 3.20 -0.56
N ILE A 124 -1.27 3.45 0.73
CA ILE A 124 -1.39 4.79 1.27
C ILE A 124 0.01 5.39 1.36
N PHE A 125 0.20 6.58 0.78
CA PHE A 125 1.42 7.36 0.93
C PHE A 125 1.18 8.53 1.88
N ALA A 126 2.11 8.75 2.80
CA ALA A 126 1.97 9.75 3.85
C ALA A 126 3.31 10.41 4.18
N SER A 127 3.26 11.51 4.92
CA SER A 127 4.43 12.17 5.50
C SER A 127 4.32 12.23 7.03
N ARG A 128 5.45 12.09 7.72
CA ARG A 128 5.61 12.45 9.14
C ARG A 128 6.19 13.85 9.33
N LEU A 129 6.58 14.49 8.24
CA LEU A 129 7.22 15.80 8.26
C LEU A 129 6.16 16.86 8.02
N ASP A 130 6.10 17.87 8.89
CA ASP A 130 5.22 19.02 8.70
C ASP A 130 5.73 19.95 7.58
N THR A 131 6.99 19.79 7.16
CA THR A 131 7.69 20.65 6.20
C THR A 131 7.73 20.11 4.77
N VAL A 132 7.37 18.83 4.58
CA VAL A 132 7.34 18.15 3.28
C VAL A 132 6.04 17.37 3.14
N GLU A 133 5.20 17.78 2.21
CA GLU A 133 3.96 17.09 1.89
C GLU A 133 4.23 15.83 1.05
N VAL A 134 3.41 14.79 1.27
CA VAL A 134 3.32 13.64 0.37
C VAL A 134 1.89 13.57 -0.16
N SER A 135 1.74 13.60 -1.48
CA SER A 135 0.45 13.62 -2.18
C SER A 135 0.37 12.52 -3.24
N GLN A 136 -0.85 12.11 -3.58
CA GLN A 136 -1.18 11.07 -4.57
C GLN A 136 -2.25 11.58 -5.53
#